data_AF-A0A101XCK9-F1
#
_entry.id   AF-A0A101XCK9-F1
#
_cell.length_a   1.000
_cell.length_b   1.000
_cell.length_c   1.000
_cell.angle_alpha   90.00
_cell.angle_beta   90.00
_cell.angle_gamma   90.00
#
_symmetry.space_group_name_H-M   'P 1'
#
loop_
_entity.id
_entity.type
_entity.pdbx_description
1 polymer ?
#
loop_
_entity_poly.entity_id
_entity_poly.type
_entity_poly.pdbx_seq_one_letter_code
_entity_poly.pdbx_strand_id
1 'polypeptide(L)'
;MKDCEKLIREGYTREAAEELCDTAKAVGVKPSRLVAAARRLEREGIALLPSDWLVVKEVLDKGFSLSTVVDYIIKRRRAGLSPSQIIEELPVAANNSVKRSHILGNLLKVLEAPEYFVVEENGVKRSVLQLLRRR
;
A
#
# COMPACT_ATOMS: atom_id res chain seq x y z
N MET A 1 13.34 11.77 -19.39
CA MET A 1 13.97 11.55 -20.71
C MET A 1 15.02 10.45 -20.69
N LYS A 2 16.13 10.53 -19.92
CA LYS A 2 17.16 9.46 -19.92
C LYS A 2 16.66 8.05 -19.58
N ASP A 3 15.70 7.92 -18.66
CA ASP A 3 15.14 6.62 -18.29
C ASP A 3 14.25 6.01 -19.39
N CYS A 4 13.58 6.82 -20.21
CA CYS A 4 12.72 6.34 -21.31
C CYS A 4 13.57 5.89 -22.50
N GLU A 5 14.61 6.65 -22.85
CA GLU A 5 15.60 6.24 -23.85
C GLU A 5 16.29 4.93 -23.45
N LYS A 6 16.50 4.71 -22.15
CA LYS A 6 17.06 3.47 -21.64
C LYS A 6 16.12 2.28 -21.91
N LEU A 7 14.81 2.43 -21.75
CA LEU A 7 13.85 1.39 -22.10
C LEU A 7 13.90 1.04 -23.59
N ILE A 8 14.04 2.04 -24.46
CA ILE A 8 14.23 1.80 -25.90
C ILE A 8 15.51 0.99 -26.17
N ARG A 9 16.62 1.33 -25.50
CA ARG A 9 17.87 0.55 -25.58
C ARG A 9 17.74 -0.87 -25.03
N GLU A 10 16.82 -1.09 -24.09
CA GLU A 10 16.50 -2.40 -23.53
C GLU A 10 15.51 -3.21 -24.40
N GLY A 11 15.10 -2.69 -25.57
CA GLY A 11 14.32 -3.42 -26.57
C GLY A 11 12.83 -3.09 -26.62
N TYR A 12 12.35 -2.11 -25.85
CA TYR A 12 10.96 -1.62 -25.96
C TYR A 12 10.79 -0.78 -27.23
N THR A 13 9.61 -0.83 -27.85
CA THR A 13 9.24 0.14 -28.88
C THR A 13 9.20 1.54 -28.28
N ARG A 14 9.36 2.58 -29.11
CA ARG A 14 9.29 3.97 -28.65
C ARG A 14 7.96 4.26 -27.95
N GLU A 15 6.86 3.84 -28.56
CA GLU A 15 5.51 4.02 -28.02
C GLU A 15 5.36 3.34 -26.65
N ALA A 16 5.79 2.08 -26.51
CA ALA A 16 5.70 1.37 -25.24
C ALA A 16 6.59 1.99 -24.15
N ALA A 17 7.79 2.47 -24.53
CA ALA A 17 8.67 3.17 -23.60
C ALA A 17 8.08 4.51 -23.13
N GLU A 18 7.43 5.25 -24.02
CA GLU A 18 6.73 6.50 -23.71
C GLU A 18 5.52 6.24 -22.80
N GLU A 19 4.67 5.26 -23.13
CA GLU A 19 3.51 4.89 -22.32
C GLU A 19 3.90 4.46 -20.90
N LEU A 20 4.95 3.64 -20.75
CA LEU A 20 5.49 3.25 -19.45
C LEU A 20 6.02 4.44 -18.66
N CYS A 21 6.66 5.40 -19.34
CA CYS A 21 7.15 6.61 -18.70
C CYS A 21 6.03 7.53 -18.24
N ASP A 22 4.97 7.69 -19.05
CA ASP A 22 3.81 8.48 -18.69
C ASP A 22 3.04 7.84 -17.54
N THR A 23 2.88 6.52 -17.56
CA THR A 23 2.32 5.75 -16.45
C THR A 23 3.15 5.95 -15.18
N ALA A 24 4.48 5.83 -15.26
CA ALA A 24 5.36 6.01 -14.10
C ALA A 24 5.25 7.42 -13.53
N LYS A 25 5.17 8.43 -14.40
CA LYS A 25 4.97 9.83 -14.03
C LYS A 25 3.63 10.05 -13.34
N ALA A 26 2.54 9.50 -13.88
CA ALA A 26 1.21 9.58 -13.27
C ALA A 26 1.19 8.95 -11.87
N VAL A 27 1.78 7.77 -11.73
CA VAL A 27 1.92 7.06 -10.45
C VAL A 27 2.85 7.79 -9.48
N GLY A 28 3.80 8.59 -9.98
CA GLY A 28 4.78 9.32 -9.16
C GLY A 28 6.00 8.48 -8.80
N VAL A 29 6.38 7.52 -9.64
CA VAL A 29 7.55 6.65 -9.45
C VAL A 29 8.55 6.78 -10.59
N LYS A 30 9.79 6.35 -10.37
CA LYS A 30 10.78 6.28 -11.46
C LYS A 30 10.36 5.21 -12.48
N PRO A 31 10.51 5.45 -13.80
CA PRO A 31 10.16 4.47 -14.83
C PRO A 31 10.83 3.11 -14.62
N SER A 32 12.11 3.09 -14.24
CA SER A 32 12.84 1.86 -13.92
C SER A 32 12.22 1.04 -12.77
N ARG A 33 11.63 1.71 -11.76
CA ARG A 33 10.94 1.03 -10.67
C ARG A 33 9.58 0.50 -11.10
N LEU A 34 8.86 1.23 -11.95
CA LEU A 34 7.60 0.76 -12.53
C LEU A 34 7.84 -0.49 -13.38
N VAL A 35 8.82 -0.45 -14.29
CA VAL A 35 9.17 -1.61 -15.13
C VAL A 35 9.60 -2.81 -14.30
N ALA A 36 10.41 -2.60 -13.25
CA ALA A 36 10.77 -3.68 -12.34
C ALA A 36 9.55 -4.27 -11.62
N ALA A 37 8.58 -3.44 -11.20
CA ALA A 37 7.33 -3.88 -10.58
C ALA A 37 6.44 -4.64 -11.58
N ALA A 38 6.25 -4.10 -12.79
CA ALA A 38 5.50 -4.74 -13.86
C ALA A 38 6.07 -6.12 -14.20
N ARG A 39 7.39 -6.24 -14.41
CA ARG A 39 8.06 -7.53 -14.66
C ARG A 39 7.92 -8.53 -13.52
N ARG A 40 7.78 -8.07 -12.27
CA ARG A 40 7.52 -8.95 -11.12
C ARG A 40 6.09 -9.48 -11.16
N LEU A 41 5.13 -8.65 -11.53
CA LEU A 41 3.72 -9.04 -11.70
C LEU A 41 3.54 -9.97 -12.90
N GLU A 42 4.21 -9.70 -14.03
CA GLU A 42 4.17 -10.53 -15.24
C GLU A 42 4.64 -11.96 -14.99
N ARG A 43 5.67 -12.15 -14.16
CA ARG A 43 6.15 -13.48 -13.74
C ARG A 43 5.09 -14.30 -12.98
N GLU A 44 4.09 -13.64 -12.41
CA GLU A 44 2.94 -14.26 -11.73
C GLU A 44 1.71 -14.29 -12.64
N GLY A 45 1.86 -13.96 -13.94
CA GLY A 45 0.80 -13.93 -14.93
C GLY A 45 -0.14 -12.73 -14.76
N ILE A 46 0.34 -11.62 -14.22
CA ILE A 46 -0.45 -10.40 -13.99
C ILE A 46 0.11 -9.27 -14.85
N ALA A 47 -0.72 -8.74 -15.74
CA ALA A 47 -0.44 -7.51 -16.46
C ALA A 47 -1.46 -6.45 -16.03
N LEU A 48 -0.97 -5.34 -15.47
CA LEU A 48 -1.80 -4.22 -15.04
C LEU A 48 -1.95 -3.21 -16.17
N LEU A 49 -3.16 -2.75 -16.40
CA LEU A 49 -3.45 -1.66 -17.33
C LEU A 49 -3.01 -0.32 -16.73
N PRO A 50 -2.82 0.73 -17.57
CA PRO A 50 -2.52 2.07 -17.07
C PRO A 50 -3.53 2.56 -16.00
N SER A 51 -4.81 2.21 -16.12
CA SER A 51 -5.84 2.53 -15.12
C SER A 51 -5.62 1.82 -13.78
N ASP A 52 -5.16 0.57 -13.79
CA ASP A 52 -4.91 -0.21 -12.57
C ASP A 52 -3.72 0.39 -11.80
N TRP A 53 -2.73 0.92 -12.52
CA TRP A 53 -1.62 1.66 -11.92
C TRP A 53 -2.07 2.94 -11.22
N LEU A 54 -3.14 3.60 -11.67
CA LEU A 54 -3.73 4.74 -10.96
C LEU A 54 -4.37 4.30 -9.63
N VAL A 55 -4.95 3.10 -9.56
CA VAL A 55 -5.42 2.54 -8.28
C VAL A 55 -4.24 2.23 -7.36
N VAL A 56 -3.15 1.70 -7.91
CA VAL A 56 -1.88 1.52 -7.16
C VAL A 56 -1.40 2.87 -6.60
N LYS A 57 -1.47 3.95 -7.38
CA LYS A 57 -1.11 5.30 -6.94
C LYS A 57 -1.88 5.71 -5.69
N GLU A 58 -3.20 5.52 -5.64
CA GLU A 58 -4.01 5.88 -4.46
C GLU A 58 -3.51 5.20 -3.18
N VAL A 59 -2.94 4.00 -3.30
CA VAL A 59 -2.36 3.26 -2.19
C VAL A 59 -0.97 3.78 -1.85
N LEU A 60 -0.15 4.14 -2.84
CA LEU A 60 1.13 4.80 -2.60
C LEU A 60 0.97 6.13 -1.86
N ASP A 61 -0.05 6.92 -2.25
CA ASP A 61 -0.35 8.22 -1.65
C ASP A 61 -0.75 8.09 -0.16
N LYS A 62 -1.15 6.90 0.30
CA LYS A 62 -1.39 6.57 1.72
C LYS A 62 -0.13 6.17 2.49
N GLY A 63 1.04 6.27 1.86
CA GLY A 63 2.34 5.99 2.48
C GLY A 63 2.84 4.56 2.30
N PHE A 64 2.19 3.74 1.48
CA PHE A 64 2.68 2.38 1.17
C PHE A 64 3.80 2.44 0.12
N SER A 65 4.79 1.55 0.25
CA SER A 65 5.83 1.42 -0.77
C SER A 65 5.34 0.61 -1.97
N LEU A 66 5.84 0.91 -3.17
CA LEU A 66 5.54 0.15 -4.38
C LEU A 66 5.83 -1.35 -4.22
N SER A 67 6.92 -1.71 -3.54
CA SER A 67 7.25 -3.11 -3.24
C SER A 67 6.16 -3.77 -2.38
N THR A 68 5.67 -3.10 -1.35
CA THR A 68 4.60 -3.62 -0.48
C THR A 68 3.31 -3.86 -1.26
N VAL A 69 2.96 -2.93 -2.15
CA VAL A 69 1.76 -3.07 -2.99
C VAL A 69 1.90 -4.25 -3.96
N VAL A 70 3.06 -4.37 -4.63
CA VAL A 70 3.35 -5.52 -5.50
C VAL A 70 3.29 -6.83 -4.74
N ASP A 71 3.90 -6.91 -3.56
CA ASP A 71 3.89 -8.12 -2.73
C ASP A 71 2.46 -8.50 -2.31
N TYR A 72 1.62 -7.51 -2.00
CA TYR A 72 0.20 -7.73 -1.73
C TYR A 72 -0.51 -8.32 -2.95
N ILE A 73 -0.35 -7.73 -4.13
CA ILE A 73 -0.98 -8.20 -5.37
C ILE A 73 -0.57 -9.65 -5.66
N ILE A 74 0.72 -9.96 -5.57
CA ILE A 74 1.25 -11.31 -5.78
C ILE A 74 0.65 -12.29 -4.76
N LYS A 75 0.60 -11.91 -3.48
CA LYS A 75 0.00 -12.74 -2.43
C LYS A 75 -1.47 -13.06 -2.71
N ARG A 76 -2.25 -12.09 -3.17
CA ARG A 76 -3.67 -12.27 -3.47
C ARG A 76 -3.89 -13.09 -4.74
N ARG A 77 -3.04 -12.91 -5.75
CA ARG A 77 -3.04 -13.76 -6.95
C ARG A 77 -2.79 -15.22 -6.60
N ARG A 78 -1.78 -15.48 -5.76
CA ARG A 78 -1.46 -16.84 -5.26
C ARG A 78 -2.58 -17.44 -4.39
N ALA A 79 -3.40 -16.61 -3.78
CA ALA A 79 -4.62 -17.02 -3.08
C ALA A 79 -5.81 -17.29 -4.02
N GLY A 80 -5.62 -17.18 -5.35
CA GLY A 80 -6.60 -17.53 -6.36
C GLY A 80 -7.45 -16.37 -6.88
N LEU A 81 -7.21 -15.13 -6.45
CA LEU A 81 -7.98 -13.99 -6.93
C LEU A 81 -7.61 -13.60 -8.37
N SER A 82 -8.59 -13.08 -9.12
CA SER A 82 -8.34 -12.48 -10.42
C SER A 82 -7.67 -11.10 -10.27
N PRO A 83 -6.89 -10.62 -11.26
CA PRO A 83 -6.32 -9.27 -11.22
C PRO A 83 -7.34 -8.18 -10.92
N SER A 84 -8.54 -8.23 -11.54
CA SER A 84 -9.61 -7.25 -11.31
C SER A 84 -10.06 -7.22 -9.84
N GLN A 85 -10.32 -8.38 -9.24
CA GLN A 85 -10.70 -8.47 -7.83
C GLN A 85 -9.63 -7.88 -6.91
N ILE A 86 -8.36 -8.15 -7.22
CA ILE A 86 -7.22 -7.63 -6.44
C ILE A 86 -7.15 -6.11 -6.52
N ILE A 87 -7.34 -5.53 -7.70
CA ILE A 87 -7.31 -4.08 -7.91
C ILE A 87 -8.49 -3.41 -7.22
N GLU A 88 -9.70 -3.98 -7.30
CA GLU A 88 -10.89 -3.47 -6.60
C GLU A 88 -10.74 -3.46 -5.07
N GLU A 89 -10.15 -4.51 -4.48
CA GLU A 89 -9.98 -4.57 -3.01
C GLU A 89 -8.81 -3.74 -2.50
N LEU A 90 -7.86 -3.37 -3.36
CA LEU A 90 -6.57 -2.78 -2.98
C LEU A 90 -6.72 -1.51 -2.12
N PRO A 91 -7.57 -0.53 -2.48
CA PRO A 91 -7.75 0.69 -1.68
C PRO A 91 -8.39 0.41 -0.31
N VAL A 92 -9.28 -0.58 -0.25
CA VAL A 92 -9.97 -1.01 0.98
C VAL A 92 -8.98 -1.68 1.93
N ALA A 93 -8.15 -2.59 1.40
CA ALA A 93 -7.09 -3.24 2.16
C ALA A 93 -6.09 -2.23 2.74
N ALA A 94 -5.67 -1.24 1.94
CA ALA A 94 -4.79 -0.16 2.39
C ALA A 94 -5.43 0.66 3.52
N ASN A 95 -6.70 1.07 3.38
CA ASN A 95 -7.43 1.81 4.41
C ASN A 95 -7.52 1.02 5.72
N ASN A 96 -7.81 -0.27 5.65
CA ASN A 96 -7.89 -1.13 6.83
C ASN A 96 -6.52 -1.26 7.52
N SER A 97 -5.43 -1.34 6.76
CA SER A 97 -4.07 -1.38 7.29
C SER A 97 -3.70 -0.08 8.02
N VAL A 98 -4.04 1.09 7.47
CA VAL A 98 -3.80 2.39 8.15
C VAL A 98 -4.58 2.48 9.46
N LYS A 99 -5.87 2.10 9.45
CA LYS A 99 -6.70 2.07 10.68
C LYS A 99 -6.09 1.17 11.75
N ARG A 100 -5.63 -0.03 11.38
CA ARG A 100 -4.98 -0.96 12.32
C ARG A 100 -3.70 -0.38 12.90
N SER A 101 -2.86 0.25 12.07
CA SER A 101 -1.64 0.91 12.53
C SER A 101 -1.94 2.00 13.56
N HIS A 102 -2.95 2.84 13.31
CA HIS A 102 -3.38 3.87 14.25
C HIS A 102 -3.88 3.29 15.57
N ILE A 103 -4.70 2.22 15.52
CA ILE A 103 -5.19 1.53 16.73
C ILE A 103 -4.00 0.97 17.53
N LEU A 104 -3.06 0.29 16.87
CA LEU A 104 -1.89 -0.28 17.54
C LEU A 104 -1.02 0.81 18.19
N GLY A 105 -0.78 1.92 17.49
CA GLY A 105 -0.05 3.06 18.03
C GLY A 105 -0.72 3.66 19.28
N ASN A 106 -2.06 3.75 19.29
CA ASN A 106 -2.79 4.20 20.47
C ASN A 106 -2.71 3.20 21.62
N LEU A 107 -2.79 1.90 21.34
CA LEU A 107 -2.64 0.86 22.36
C LEU A 107 -1.24 0.90 23.00
N LEU A 108 -0.19 1.08 22.20
CA LEU A 108 1.18 1.21 22.72
C LEU A 108 1.31 2.41 23.66
N LYS A 109 0.76 3.57 23.29
CA LYS A 109 0.76 4.76 24.17
C LYS A 109 0.04 4.49 25.50
N VAL A 110 -1.09 3.77 25.46
CA VAL A 110 -1.82 3.37 26.66
C VAL A 110 -0.99 2.43 27.53
N LEU A 111 -0.23 1.50 26.95
CA LEU A 111 0.64 0.59 27.68
C LEU A 111 1.86 1.30 28.30
N GLU A 112 2.43 2.28 27.61
CA GLU A 112 3.60 3.04 28.06
C GLU A 112 3.26 4.00 29.21
N ALA A 113 2.07 4.61 29.20
CA ALA A 113 1.70 5.64 30.15
C ALA A 113 0.20 5.58 30.55
N PRO A 114 -0.27 4.44 31.12
CA PRO A 114 -1.69 4.16 31.36
C PRO A 114 -2.37 5.14 32.33
N GLU A 115 -1.62 5.83 33.17
CA GLU A 115 -2.12 6.83 34.12
C GLU A 115 -2.69 8.08 33.42
N TYR A 116 -2.23 8.40 32.21
CA TYR A 116 -2.67 9.58 31.46
C TYR A 116 -3.93 9.34 30.64
N PHE A 117 -4.38 8.09 30.53
CA PHE A 117 -5.58 7.74 29.79
C PHE A 117 -6.75 7.55 30.75
N VAL A 118 -7.77 8.39 30.64
CA VAL A 118 -8.95 8.39 31.52
C VAL A 118 -10.15 7.79 30.79
N VAL A 119 -10.80 6.83 31.42
CA VAL A 119 -12.04 6.20 30.97
C VAL A 119 -13.15 6.58 31.94
N GLU A 120 -14.32 6.90 31.42
CA GLU A 120 -15.52 7.15 32.22
C GLU A 120 -16.39 5.89 32.23
N GLU A 121 -16.59 5.31 33.42
CA GLU A 121 -17.41 4.13 33.62
C GLU A 121 -18.45 4.43 34.71
N ASN A 122 -19.74 4.33 34.37
CA ASN A 122 -20.86 4.66 35.27
C ASN A 122 -20.77 6.07 35.88
N GLY A 123 -20.36 7.07 35.09
CA GLY A 123 -20.21 8.46 35.55
C GLY A 123 -18.97 8.73 36.41
N VAL A 124 -18.11 7.73 36.60
CA VAL A 124 -16.85 7.86 37.35
C VAL A 124 -15.67 7.83 36.39
N LYS A 125 -14.89 8.91 36.39
CA LYS A 125 -13.63 9.00 35.64
C LYS A 125 -12.51 8.26 36.39
N ARG A 126 -11.84 7.33 35.72
CA ARG A 126 -10.70 6.57 36.25
C ARG A 126 -9.60 6.46 35.21
N SER A 127 -8.34 6.49 35.63
CA SER A 127 -7.26 6.19 34.71
C SER A 127 -7.22 4.70 34.35
N VAL A 128 -6.67 4.35 33.20
CA VAL A 128 -6.47 2.95 32.79
C VAL A 128 -5.63 2.22 33.84
N LEU A 129 -4.63 2.88 34.44
CA LEU A 129 -3.84 2.32 35.54
C LEU A 129 -4.71 1.93 36.75
N GLN A 130 -5.69 2.76 37.12
CA GLN A 130 -6.61 2.48 38.23
C GLN A 130 -7.55 1.30 37.91
N LEU A 131 -7.91 1.09 36.65
CA LEU A 131 -8.71 -0.05 36.21
C LEU A 131 -7.88 -1.35 36.19
N LEU A 132 -6.63 -1.29 35.72
CA LEU A 132 -5.73 -2.44 35.66
C LEU A 132 -5.36 -2.99 37.04
N ARG A 133 -5.23 -2.13 38.05
CA ARG A 133 -4.92 -2.53 39.44
C ARG A 133 -6.09 -3.17 40.21
N ARG A 134 -7.31 -3.19 39.63
CA ARG A 134 -8.51 -3.77 40.26
C ARG A 134 -8.78 -5.24 39.89
N ARG A 135 -7.98 -5.81 38.98
CA ARG A 135 -7.98 -7.25 38.67
C ARG A 135 -6.87 -7.93 39.46
#